data_AF-A0A3L7UNL3-F1
#
_entry.id   AF-A0A3L7UNL3-F1
#
_cell.length_a   1.000
_cell.length_b   1.000
_cell.length_c   1.000
_cell.angle_alpha   90.00
_cell.angle_beta   90.00
_cell.angle_gamma   90.00
#
_symmetry.space_group_name_H-M   'P 1'
#
loop_
_entity.id
_entity.type
_entity.pdbx_description
1 polymer ?
#
loop_
_entity_poly.entity_id
_entity_poly.type
_entity_poly.pdbx_seq_one_letter_code
_entity_poly.pdbx_strand_id
1 'polypeptide(L)'
;VLEQGTSALLAQEIRNARGGQYTLTILAGGDASTADVFDSVFVANFTFRLALFRFNDIRKDPRSVTELASTEFVPNFGKPELFTLDRFLGSTTPGSNFTIGSGLGIRVVIEKKTPGQLVLSQDLRASAALRIESVCLSFSPRIRDDSVTA
;
A
#
# COMPACT_ATOMS: atom_id res chain seq x y z
N VAL A 1 -7.53 5.83 -21.75
CA VAL A 1 -8.83 5.48 -21.11
C VAL A 1 -8.53 4.55 -19.95
N LEU A 2 -9.14 4.75 -18.79
CA LEU A 2 -8.99 3.87 -17.62
C LEU A 2 -10.33 3.21 -17.30
N GLU A 3 -10.34 1.88 -17.23
CA GLU A 3 -11.51 1.07 -16.83
C GLU A 3 -11.56 0.89 -15.31
N GLN A 4 -12.73 0.58 -14.76
CA GLN A 4 -12.86 0.22 -13.35
C GLN A 4 -11.93 -0.95 -12.99
N GLY A 5 -11.30 -0.88 -11.81
CA GLY A 5 -10.33 -1.87 -11.33
C GLY A 5 -8.93 -1.73 -11.94
N THR A 6 -8.73 -0.83 -12.91
CA THR A 6 -7.38 -0.50 -13.39
C THR A 6 -6.57 0.08 -12.23
N SER A 7 -5.37 -0.45 -12.02
CA SER A 7 -4.52 -0.03 -10.90
C SER A 7 -3.09 0.32 -11.33
N ALA A 8 -2.50 1.24 -10.58
CA ALA A 8 -1.08 1.52 -10.57
C ALA A 8 -0.50 1.12 -9.21
N LEU A 9 0.67 0.49 -9.23
CA LEU A 9 1.31 -0.10 -8.05
C LEU A 9 2.74 0.42 -7.91
N LEU A 10 3.09 0.90 -6.72
CA LEU A 10 4.48 1.00 -6.28
C LEU A 10 4.68 -0.07 -5.21
N ALA A 11 5.50 -1.08 -5.47
CA ALA A 11 5.68 -2.22 -4.59
C ALA A 11 7.16 -2.53 -4.32
N GLN A 12 7.45 -3.00 -3.12
CA GLN A 12 8.79 -3.36 -2.68
C GLN A 12 8.76 -4.63 -1.85
N GLU A 13 9.64 -5.58 -2.17
CA GLU A 13 9.88 -6.75 -1.32
C GLU A 13 10.65 -6.35 -0.04
N ILE A 14 10.23 -6.92 1.08
CA ILE A 14 10.92 -6.84 2.37
C ILE A 14 11.99 -7.93 2.43
N ARG A 15 13.26 -7.53 2.48
CA ARG A 15 14.37 -8.47 2.69
C ARG A 15 14.39 -8.97 4.13
N ASN A 16 14.74 -10.24 4.31
CA ASN A 16 14.86 -10.88 5.63
C ASN A 16 13.60 -10.77 6.49
N ALA A 17 12.41 -10.90 5.90
CA ALA A 17 11.14 -10.87 6.62
C ALA A 17 11.10 -11.87 7.79
N ARG A 18 10.56 -11.43 8.93
CA ARG A 18 10.41 -12.20 10.18
C ARG A 18 9.04 -11.94 10.82
N GLY A 19 8.68 -12.75 11.80
CA GLY A 19 7.51 -12.45 12.63
C GLY A 19 7.78 -11.26 13.57
N GLY A 20 6.84 -10.33 13.67
CA GLY A 20 6.95 -9.13 14.50
C GLY A 20 5.96 -8.04 14.10
N GLN A 21 6.10 -6.87 14.70
CA GLN A 21 5.34 -5.67 14.38
C GLN A 21 5.96 -4.98 13.15
N TYR A 22 5.13 -4.71 12.15
CA TYR A 22 5.47 -3.89 10.99
C TYR A 22 4.69 -2.58 11.04
N THR A 23 5.38 -1.47 10.80
CA THR A 23 4.80 -0.14 10.66
C THR A 23 5.28 0.45 9.35
N LEU A 24 4.40 0.52 8.37
CA LEU A 24 4.65 1.17 7.08
C LEU A 24 4.10 2.59 7.15
N THR A 25 4.96 3.57 6.93
CA THR A 25 4.58 4.99 6.85
C THR A 25 5.02 5.57 5.52
N ILE A 26 4.15 6.31 4.85
CA ILE A 26 4.50 7.13 3.69
C ILE A 26 4.27 8.60 3.99
N LEU A 27 5.12 9.47 3.45
CA LEU A 27 4.83 10.90 3.31
C LEU A 27 4.37 11.13 1.88
N ALA A 28 3.11 11.50 1.69
CA ALA A 28 2.55 11.66 0.36
C ALA A 28 1.52 12.78 0.26
N GLY A 29 1.41 13.36 -0.92
CA GLY A 29 0.45 14.41 -1.23
C GLY A 29 -0.07 14.28 -2.66
N GLY A 30 -1.07 15.09 -2.97
CA GLY A 30 -1.64 15.21 -4.30
C GLY A 30 -0.90 16.22 -5.17
N ASP A 31 -0.71 15.89 -6.44
CA ASP A 31 -0.27 16.84 -7.46
C ASP A 31 -1.26 16.81 -8.62
N ALA A 32 -1.54 17.95 -9.22
CA ALA A 32 -2.46 18.11 -10.34
C ALA A 32 -2.35 19.50 -10.98
N SER A 33 -2.98 19.67 -12.13
CA SER A 33 -3.07 20.97 -12.80
C SER A 33 -3.82 22.03 -11.99
N THR A 34 -4.85 21.62 -11.24
CA THR A 34 -5.60 22.47 -10.29
C THR A 34 -6.12 21.61 -9.14
N ALA A 35 -6.48 22.25 -8.01
CA ALA A 35 -7.14 21.60 -6.89
C ALA A 35 -8.49 20.95 -7.32
N ASP A 36 -9.27 21.65 -8.16
CA ASP A 36 -10.54 21.12 -8.65
C ASP A 36 -10.36 19.84 -9.48
N VAL A 37 -9.34 19.77 -10.33
CA VAL A 37 -9.02 18.55 -11.09
C VAL A 37 -8.61 17.43 -10.14
N PHE A 38 -7.82 17.74 -9.12
CA PHE A 38 -7.43 16.77 -8.12
C PHE A 38 -8.64 16.18 -7.39
N ASP A 39 -9.55 17.01 -6.88
CA ASP A 39 -10.67 16.53 -6.08
C ASP A 39 -11.76 15.88 -6.95
N SER A 40 -12.24 16.59 -7.98
CA SER A 40 -13.39 16.15 -8.77
C SER A 40 -13.08 15.03 -9.76
N VAL A 41 -11.81 14.88 -10.16
CA VAL A 41 -11.39 13.82 -11.08
C VAL A 41 -10.58 12.77 -10.33
N PHE A 42 -9.49 13.12 -9.66
CA PHE A 42 -8.58 12.11 -9.11
C PHE A 42 -9.12 11.47 -7.83
N VAL A 43 -9.41 12.25 -6.79
CA VAL A 43 -9.94 11.70 -5.53
C VAL A 43 -11.33 11.09 -5.72
N ALA A 44 -12.18 11.69 -6.55
CA ALA A 44 -13.51 11.16 -6.85
C ALA A 44 -13.49 9.80 -7.57
N ASN A 45 -12.50 9.53 -8.44
CA ASN A 45 -12.47 8.33 -9.27
C ASN A 45 -11.51 7.23 -8.80
N PHE A 46 -10.65 7.50 -7.82
CA PHE A 46 -9.64 6.54 -7.36
C PHE A 46 -9.71 6.26 -5.86
N THR A 47 -9.29 5.06 -5.49
CA THR A 47 -9.00 4.66 -4.11
C THR A 47 -7.49 4.56 -3.95
N PHE A 48 -6.96 5.04 -2.82
CA PHE A 48 -5.55 4.96 -2.47
C PHE A 48 -5.37 4.05 -1.26
N ARG A 49 -4.48 3.07 -1.35
CA ARG A 49 -4.27 2.11 -0.26
C ARG A 49 -2.80 1.87 0.00
N LEU A 50 -2.45 1.76 1.27
CA LEU A 50 -1.26 1.06 1.72
C LEU A 50 -1.61 -0.39 1.95
N ALA A 51 -0.73 -1.31 1.56
CA ALA A 51 -0.92 -2.72 1.84
C ALA A 51 0.40 -3.41 2.20
N LEU A 52 0.32 -4.30 3.19
CA LEU A 52 1.32 -5.29 3.53
C LEU A 52 0.81 -6.64 3.01
N PHE A 53 1.64 -7.35 2.24
CA PHE A 53 1.23 -8.56 1.54
C PHE A 53 2.28 -9.67 1.62
N ARG A 54 1.85 -10.87 1.25
CA ARG A 54 2.69 -12.04 1.00
C ARG A 54 2.65 -12.40 -0.48
N PHE A 55 3.80 -12.72 -1.06
CA PHE A 55 3.85 -13.22 -2.45
C PHE A 55 3.20 -14.60 -2.53
N ASN A 56 2.38 -14.81 -3.56
CA ASN A 56 1.70 -16.09 -3.77
C ASN A 56 2.67 -17.19 -4.23
N ASP A 57 3.73 -16.83 -4.96
CA ASP A 57 4.70 -17.77 -5.51
C ASP A 57 6.11 -17.17 -5.66
N ILE A 58 7.05 -18.00 -6.11
CA ILE A 58 8.48 -17.66 -6.25
C ILE A 58 8.78 -16.62 -7.34
N ARG A 59 7.86 -16.36 -8.27
CA ARG A 59 7.99 -15.31 -9.29
C ARG A 59 7.84 -13.92 -8.67
N LYS A 60 7.25 -13.85 -7.47
CA LYS A 60 7.10 -12.64 -6.67
C LYS A 60 6.46 -11.49 -7.46
N ASP A 61 5.39 -11.79 -8.19
CA ASP A 61 4.62 -10.77 -8.90
C ASP A 61 3.81 -9.92 -7.89
N PRO A 62 4.09 -8.62 -7.73
CA PRO A 62 3.38 -7.76 -6.79
C PRO A 62 1.92 -7.49 -7.18
N ARG A 63 1.50 -7.90 -8.39
CA ARG A 63 0.12 -7.83 -8.88
C ARG A 63 -0.71 -9.03 -8.40
N SER A 64 -0.08 -10.16 -8.07
CA SER A 64 -0.74 -11.38 -7.59
C SER A 64 -0.21 -11.76 -6.21
N VAL A 65 -0.86 -11.23 -5.19
CA VAL A 65 -0.43 -11.33 -3.79
C VAL A 65 -1.58 -11.69 -2.87
N THR A 66 -1.27 -12.24 -1.70
CA THR A 66 -2.21 -12.35 -0.59
C THR A 66 -2.05 -11.13 0.30
N GLU A 67 -3.06 -10.29 0.40
CA GLU A 67 -3.04 -9.12 1.29
C GLU A 67 -3.16 -9.57 2.75
N LEU A 68 -2.25 -9.09 3.61
CA LEU A 68 -2.21 -9.42 5.04
C LEU A 68 -2.77 -8.30 5.91
N ALA A 69 -2.65 -7.06 5.43
CA ALA A 69 -3.28 -5.87 5.97
C ALA A 69 -3.30 -4.77 4.91
N SER A 70 -4.29 -3.89 5.00
CA SER A 70 -4.33 -2.64 4.23
C SER A 70 -5.05 -1.55 5.00
N THR A 71 -4.80 -0.32 4.59
CA THR A 71 -5.56 0.85 5.02
C THR A 71 -5.73 1.79 3.84
N GLU A 72 -6.92 2.37 3.72
CA GLU A 72 -7.18 3.41 2.74
C GLU A 72 -6.69 4.76 3.26
N PHE A 73 -6.31 5.65 2.35
CA PHE A 73 -6.02 7.03 2.67
C PHE A 73 -6.49 7.96 1.55
N VAL A 74 -6.56 9.26 1.85
CA VAL A 74 -6.90 10.29 0.86
C VAL A 74 -5.80 11.35 0.89
N PRO A 75 -4.99 11.49 -0.17
CA PRO A 75 -3.98 12.54 -0.26
C PRO A 75 -4.63 13.92 -0.40
N ASN A 76 -3.98 14.96 0.13
CA ASN A 76 -4.40 16.35 -0.02
C ASN A 76 -3.62 17.06 -1.14
N PHE A 77 -4.28 17.87 -1.95
CA PHE A 77 -3.64 18.63 -3.03
C PHE A 77 -2.56 19.58 -2.49
N GLY A 78 -1.33 19.48 -3.01
CA GLY A 78 -0.21 20.36 -2.67
C GLY A 78 0.32 20.23 -1.24
N LYS A 79 -0.24 19.34 -0.41
CA LYS A 79 0.11 19.20 1.00
C LYS A 79 0.47 17.75 1.34
N PRO A 80 1.77 17.42 1.45
CA PRO A 80 2.22 16.12 1.89
C PRO A 80 1.84 15.84 3.35
N GLU A 81 1.32 14.65 3.62
CA GLU A 81 0.93 14.18 4.95
C GLU A 81 1.37 12.74 5.18
N LEU A 82 1.42 12.34 6.45
CA LEU A 82 1.82 11.00 6.86
C LEU A 82 0.62 10.05 6.85
N PHE A 83 0.77 8.93 6.16
CA PHE A 83 -0.19 7.82 6.18
C PHE A 83 0.49 6.56 6.68
N THR A 84 -0.13 5.84 7.62
CA THR A 84 0.49 4.72 8.33
C THR A 84 -0.38 3.47 8.29
N LEU A 85 0.26 2.31 8.07
CA LEU A 85 -0.31 0.98 8.21
C LEU A 85 0.50 0.20 9.26
N ASP A 86 -0.18 -0.17 10.35
CA ASP A 86 0.38 -0.98 11.43
C ASP A 86 -0.15 -2.41 11.40
N ARG A 87 0.75 -3.38 11.48
CA ARG A 87 0.36 -4.79 11.53
C ARG A 87 1.37 -5.67 12.25
N PHE A 88 0.90 -6.38 13.27
CA PHE A 88 1.62 -7.51 13.82
C PHE A 88 1.45 -8.74 12.93
N LEU A 89 2.56 -9.34 12.51
CA LEU A 89 2.61 -10.59 11.76
C LEU A 89 3.35 -11.63 12.60
N GLY A 90 2.62 -12.52 13.24
CA GLY A 90 3.20 -13.56 14.09
C GLY A 90 2.16 -14.58 14.52
N SER A 91 2.61 -15.73 15.02
CA SER A 91 1.69 -16.69 15.61
C SER A 91 1.17 -16.16 16.94
N THR A 92 -0.14 -16.01 17.06
CA THR A 92 -0.83 -15.73 18.32
C THR A 92 -1.19 -17.00 19.08
N THR A 93 -0.96 -18.18 18.48
CA THR A 93 -1.24 -19.49 19.08
C THR A 93 0.07 -20.17 19.54
N PRO A 94 0.16 -20.62 20.80
CA PRO A 94 1.29 -21.41 21.28
C PRO A 94 1.58 -22.60 20.35
N GLY A 95 2.85 -22.82 20.01
CA GLY A 95 3.29 -23.94 19.16
C GLY A 95 3.05 -23.78 17.66
N SER A 96 2.38 -22.73 17.19
CA SER A 96 2.19 -22.46 15.76
C SER A 96 3.27 -21.51 15.21
N ASN A 97 3.69 -21.74 13.97
CA ASN A 97 4.66 -20.90 13.26
C ASN A 97 3.94 -19.93 12.31
N PHE A 98 4.39 -18.67 12.27
CA PHE A 98 3.94 -17.73 11.25
C PHE A 98 4.62 -18.01 9.92
N THR A 99 3.83 -18.33 8.89
CA THR A 99 4.36 -18.65 7.56
C THR A 99 4.46 -17.40 6.67
N ILE A 100 5.70 -16.93 6.49
CA ILE A 100 6.05 -15.85 5.55
C ILE A 100 5.89 -16.23 4.07
N GLY A 101 5.76 -17.52 3.76
CA GLY A 101 5.62 -18.06 2.39
C GLY A 101 6.78 -17.63 1.49
N SER A 102 6.44 -17.22 0.25
CA SER A 102 7.42 -16.80 -0.77
C SER A 102 8.00 -15.40 -0.56
N GLY A 103 7.83 -14.82 0.63
CA GLY A 103 8.31 -13.48 1.00
C GLY A 103 7.17 -12.50 1.28
N LEU A 104 7.51 -11.42 1.96
CA LEU A 104 6.60 -10.32 2.28
C LEU A 104 6.96 -9.08 1.46
N GLY A 105 5.98 -8.21 1.24
CA GLY A 105 6.18 -6.93 0.58
C GLY A 105 5.20 -5.87 1.05
N ILE A 106 5.53 -4.62 0.75
CA ILE A 106 4.63 -3.48 0.89
C ILE A 106 4.28 -2.94 -0.49
N ARG A 107 3.09 -2.34 -0.59
CA ARG A 107 2.70 -1.58 -1.79
C ARG A 107 1.85 -0.37 -1.46
N VAL A 108 1.98 0.64 -2.31
CA VAL A 108 1.01 1.71 -2.49
C VAL A 108 0.20 1.39 -3.73
N VAL A 109 -1.13 1.40 -3.61
CA VAL A 109 -2.08 1.07 -4.68
C VAL A 109 -2.92 2.29 -4.98
N ILE A 110 -3.03 2.62 -6.26
CA ILE A 110 -4.02 3.56 -6.78
C ILE A 110 -4.92 2.76 -7.71
N GLU A 111 -6.21 2.68 -7.39
CA GLU A 111 -7.15 1.85 -8.14
C GLU A 111 -8.35 2.68 -8.58
N LYS A 112 -8.72 2.57 -9.85
CA LYS A 112 -9.93 3.22 -10.35
C LYS A 112 -11.17 2.54 -9.77
N LYS A 113 -11.92 3.28 -8.94
CA LYS A 113 -13.09 2.77 -8.21
C LYS A 113 -14.42 2.97 -8.93
N THR A 114 -14.54 4.02 -9.73
CA THR A 114 -15.79 4.40 -10.39
C THR A 114 -16.08 3.51 -11.61
N PRO A 115 -17.36 3.19 -11.85
CA PRO A 115 -17.77 2.43 -13.04
C PRO A 115 -17.58 3.25 -14.32
N GLY A 116 -17.53 2.55 -15.45
CA GLY A 116 -17.40 3.16 -16.79
C GLY A 116 -15.98 3.64 -17.12
N GLN A 117 -15.81 4.25 -18.29
CA GLN A 117 -14.52 4.70 -18.79
C GLN A 117 -14.19 6.11 -18.31
N LEU A 118 -12.97 6.30 -17.76
CA LEU A 118 -12.44 7.62 -17.47
C LEU A 118 -11.58 8.02 -18.65
N VAL A 119 -12.09 8.97 -19.42
CA VAL A 119 -11.37 9.58 -20.53
C VAL A 119 -10.70 10.83 -19.98
N LEU A 120 -9.39 10.75 -19.75
CA LEU A 120 -8.58 11.94 -19.51
C LEU A 120 -8.59 12.74 -20.82
N SER A 121 -9.10 13.98 -20.79
CA SER A 121 -9.24 14.79 -22.02
C SER A 121 -7.88 14.90 -22.72
N GLN A 122 -7.87 14.71 -24.04
CA GLN A 122 -6.63 14.76 -24.85
C GLN A 122 -6.02 16.17 -24.91
N ASP A 123 -6.73 17.20 -24.42
CA ASP A 123 -6.14 18.49 -24.11
C ASP A 123 -5.15 18.33 -22.93
N LEU A 124 -3.88 18.15 -23.30
CA LEU A 124 -2.65 17.85 -22.54
C LEU A 124 -2.33 18.72 -21.30
N ARG A 125 -3.30 19.43 -20.71
CA ARG A 125 -3.07 20.32 -19.56
C ARG A 125 -3.58 19.78 -18.23
N ALA A 126 -4.54 18.85 -18.24
CA ALA A 126 -5.05 18.25 -17.00
C ALA A 126 -4.24 17.00 -16.65
N SER A 127 -3.45 17.08 -15.59
CA SER A 127 -2.74 15.95 -14.99
C SER A 127 -3.14 15.82 -13.52
N ALA A 128 -3.03 14.61 -12.99
CA ALA A 128 -3.14 14.33 -11.56
C ALA A 128 -2.23 13.15 -11.19
N ALA A 129 -1.63 13.20 -10.01
CA ALA A 129 -0.73 12.20 -9.49
C ALA A 129 -0.77 12.12 -7.97
N LEU A 130 -0.43 10.93 -7.45
CA LEU A 130 0.00 10.77 -6.07
C LEU A 130 1.51 10.99 -6.03
N ARG A 131 1.97 12.01 -5.30
CA ARG A 131 3.39 12.25 -5.08
C ARG A 131 3.80 11.64 -3.75
N ILE A 132 4.72 10.67 -3.81
CA ILE A 132 5.30 10.03 -2.63
C ILE A 132 6.69 10.64 -2.41
N GLU A 133 6.89 11.26 -1.25
CA GLU A 133 8.16 11.90 -0.88
C GLU A 133 9.07 10.95 -0.12
N SER A 134 8.50 10.11 0.73
CA SER A 134 9.25 9.08 1.44
C SER A 134 8.39 7.86 1.75
N VAL A 135 9.07 6.71 1.88
CA VAL A 135 8.49 5.45 2.32
C VAL A 135 9.40 4.90 3.41
N CYS A 136 8.84 4.67 4.59
CA CYS A 136 9.53 4.11 5.74
C CYS A 136 8.84 2.82 6.18
N LEU A 137 9.61 1.76 6.40
CA LEU A 137 9.13 0.52 7.01
C LEU A 137 9.94 0.25 8.26
N SER A 138 9.28 0.32 9.40
CA SER A 138 9.84 -0.04 10.70
C SER A 138 9.43 -1.47 11.06
N PHE A 139 10.37 -2.23 11.62
CA PHE A 139 10.15 -3.58 12.12
C PHE A 139 10.57 -3.67 13.58
N SER A 140 9.69 -4.20 14.43
CA SER A 140 10.01 -4.57 15.80
C SER A 140 9.80 -6.07 15.97
N PRO A 141 10.84 -6.86 16.28
CA PRO A 141 10.69 -8.30 16.47
C PRO A 141 9.80 -8.59 17.67
N ARG A 142 9.10 -9.73 17.64
CA ARG A 142 8.42 -10.23 18.83
C ARG A 142 9.44 -10.42 19.95
N ILE A 143 9.20 -9.84 21.12
CA ILE A 143 10.00 -10.10 22.32
C ILE A 143 9.83 -11.59 22.66
N ARG A 144 10.95 -12.30 22.78
CA ARG A 144 10.95 -13.70 23.22
C ARG A 144 10.55 -13.69 24.69
N ASP A 145 9.48 -14.41 25.02
CA ASP A 145 9.14 -14.68 26.41
C ASP A 145 9.96 -15.89 26.86
N ASP A 146 11.02 -15.63 27.62
CA ASP A 146 11.94 -16.67 28.11
C ASP A 146 11.30 -17.56 29.19
N SER A 147 10.07 -17.26 29.64
CA SER A 147 9.32 -18.08 30.60
C SER A 147 8.52 -19.23 29.96
N VAL A 148 8.43 -19.28 28.63
CA VAL A 148 7.75 -20.37 27.91
C VAL A 148 8.73 -21.52 27.67
N THR A 149 8.81 -22.44 28.65
CA THR A 149 9.45 -23.76 28.48
C THR A 149 8.46 -24.75 27.87
N ALA A 150 8.90 -25.45 26.82
CA ALA A 150 8.15 -26.53 26.17
C ALA A 150 7.96 -27.74 27.09
#